data_AF-A0A519HAU5-F1
#
_entry.id   AF-A0A519HAU5-F1
#
_cell.length_a   1.000
_cell.length_b   1.000
_cell.length_c   1.000
_cell.angle_alpha   90.00
_cell.angle_beta   90.00
_cell.angle_gamma   90.00
#
_symmetry.space_group_name_H-M   'P 1'
#
loop_
_entity.id
_entity.type
_entity.pdbx_description
1 polymer ?
#
loop_
_entity_poly.entity_id
_entity_poly.type
_entity_poly.pdbx_seq_one_letter_code
_entity_poly.pdbx_strand_id
1 'polypeptide(L)'
;MWRRLLWILIAVVLLLSLAGSVLIAFNLMGEEPIPAQPAAFQSTPAQVERGRYLALAGNCAGCHTTRGGAAYAGGLAIDTPFGTIYASNLTPDDTHGIGSWSAAHFWRAMHHGRSKDGRLLYPAFPYPNFTKVTREDSDAIYAWLRTVPRAATPNEAHRLRFPYNTQAALAVWRALSFKPGTFVADAGKPAEWNRGAYLVDGLGHCIACHGSRNMLGATEEKRGMSGGLIPIENWYAPSLTSTREAGVADWAAGDVVALLKNGTSPRGSVMGPMAAVVFGSTQHLNETDLQAMAVYLQQLPQAEAAPAPAAPIRRDPGEMARGNKIFDQRCAYCHGDVGQGAVDAYPPLAGNRAVNMASPANLIQMVRHGGFLPATAGNPRPYGMPAFGHVLDENEIAAVLTYVRGSWGNNAEPVSARQMMQR
;
A
#
# COMPACT_ATOMS: atom_id res chain seq x y z
N MET A 1 46.33 1.82 35.22
CA MET A 1 45.33 2.50 34.37
C MET A 1 45.36 2.01 32.92
N TRP A 2 46.52 2.03 32.25
CA TRP A 2 46.70 1.58 30.85
C TRP A 2 46.23 0.16 30.54
N ARG A 3 46.59 -0.85 31.36
CA ARG A 3 46.14 -2.24 31.16
C ARG A 3 44.61 -2.38 31.22
N ARG A 4 43.92 -1.62 32.07
CA ARG A 4 42.44 -1.63 32.15
C ARG A 4 41.82 -0.98 30.92
N LEU A 5 42.37 0.13 30.44
CA LEU A 5 41.92 0.78 29.20
C LEU A 5 42.13 -0.13 27.98
N LEU A 6 43.26 -0.86 27.92
CA LEU A 6 43.53 -1.83 26.87
C LEU A 6 42.50 -2.99 26.88
N TRP A 7 42.17 -3.54 28.04
CA TRP A 7 41.14 -4.58 28.16
C TRP A 7 39.74 -4.09 27.79
N ILE A 8 39.38 -2.86 28.16
CA ILE A 8 38.12 -2.23 27.75
C ILE A 8 38.08 -2.06 26.22
N LEU A 9 39.17 -1.57 25.62
CA LEU A 9 39.24 -1.40 24.17
C LEU A 9 39.11 -2.74 23.44
N ILE A 10 39.83 -3.78 23.90
CA ILE A 10 39.73 -5.14 23.34
C ILE A 10 38.29 -5.66 23.48
N ALA A 11 37.67 -5.51 24.64
CA ALA A 11 36.29 -5.95 24.86
C ALA A 11 35.30 -5.22 23.92
N VAL A 12 35.44 -3.90 23.75
CA VAL A 12 34.60 -3.11 22.83
C VAL A 12 34.80 -3.57 21.38
N VAL A 13 36.05 -3.76 20.93
CA VAL A 13 36.34 -4.24 19.57
C VAL A 13 35.76 -5.64 19.34
N LEU A 14 35.89 -6.54 20.31
CA LEU A 14 35.31 -7.89 20.23
C LEU A 14 33.78 -7.84 20.17
N LEU A 15 33.14 -6.97 20.98
CA LEU A 15 31.69 -6.79 20.95
C LEU A 15 31.20 -6.20 19.62
N LEU A 16 31.90 -5.21 19.08
CA LEU A 16 31.56 -4.62 17.78
C LEU A 16 31.77 -5.61 16.63
N SER A 17 32.84 -6.41 16.68
CA SER A 17 33.10 -7.48 15.72
C SER A 17 31.99 -8.52 15.77
N LEU A 18 31.62 -8.99 16.97
CA LEU A 18 30.54 -9.95 17.16
C LEU A 18 29.20 -9.39 16.65
N ALA A 19 28.88 -8.14 16.99
CA ALA A 19 27.67 -7.47 16.52
C ALA A 19 27.66 -7.35 14.98
N GLY A 20 28.80 -7.01 14.37
CA GLY A 20 28.97 -6.96 12.92
C GLY A 20 28.77 -8.33 12.26
N SER A 21 29.37 -9.39 12.81
CA SER A 21 29.21 -10.76 12.31
C SER A 21 27.76 -11.25 12.42
N VAL A 22 27.10 -10.99 13.55
CA VAL A 22 25.68 -11.32 13.76
C VAL A 22 24.81 -10.58 12.75
N LEU A 23 25.06 -9.28 12.55
CA LEU A 23 24.32 -8.48 11.57
C LEU A 23 24.47 -9.02 10.15
N ILE A 24 25.69 -9.40 9.75
CA ILE A 24 25.96 -10.03 8.44
C ILE A 24 25.22 -11.37 8.33
N ALA A 25 25.30 -12.22 9.37
CA ALA A 25 24.65 -13.52 9.39
C ALA A 25 23.12 -13.41 9.22
N PHE A 26 22.47 -12.48 9.94
CA PHE A 26 21.04 -12.21 9.77
C PHE A 26 20.69 -11.72 8.36
N ASN A 27 21.53 -10.88 7.76
CA ASN A 27 21.28 -10.32 6.44
C ASN A 27 21.48 -11.32 5.30
N LEU A 28 22.27 -12.38 5.50
CA LEU A 28 22.52 -13.46 4.53
C LEU A 28 21.68 -14.72 4.80
N MET A 29 20.87 -14.73 5.87
CA MET A 29 20.10 -15.89 6.27
C MET A 29 19.12 -16.31 5.18
N GLY A 30 19.23 -17.58 4.76
CA GLY A 30 18.37 -18.19 3.74
C GLY A 30 18.68 -17.77 2.29
N GLU A 31 19.72 -16.97 2.04
CA GLU A 31 20.10 -16.55 0.68
C GLU A 31 20.97 -17.61 0.00
N GLU A 32 20.52 -18.11 -1.16
CA GLU A 32 21.31 -19.02 -1.98
C GLU A 32 22.41 -18.28 -2.76
N PRO A 33 23.61 -18.86 -2.90
CA PRO A 33 24.65 -18.28 -3.75
C PRO A 33 24.18 -18.14 -5.20
N ILE A 34 24.45 -16.98 -5.81
CA ILE A 34 24.17 -16.79 -7.23
C ILE A 34 25.22 -17.53 -8.07
N PRO A 35 24.82 -18.37 -9.04
CA PRO A 35 25.76 -19.03 -9.94
C PRO A 35 26.61 -18.03 -10.71
N ALA A 36 27.93 -18.25 -10.75
CA ALA A 36 28.87 -17.38 -11.47
C ALA A 36 28.58 -17.31 -12.99
N GLN A 37 28.05 -18.39 -13.54
CA GLN A 37 27.52 -18.45 -14.91
C GLN A 37 26.07 -18.92 -14.84
N PRO A 38 25.11 -18.00 -14.83
CA PRO A 38 23.70 -18.35 -14.87
C PRO A 38 23.37 -19.09 -16.17
N ALA A 39 22.57 -20.15 -16.09
CA ALA A 39 22.06 -20.83 -17.27
C ALA A 39 21.29 -19.84 -18.17
N ALA A 40 21.29 -20.11 -19.48
CA ALA A 40 20.48 -19.34 -20.42
C ALA A 40 19.01 -19.42 -19.99
N PHE A 41 18.39 -18.25 -19.78
CA PHE A 41 17.00 -18.19 -19.35
C PHE A 41 16.08 -18.36 -20.55
N GLN A 42 15.49 -19.55 -20.68
CA GLN A 42 14.45 -19.84 -21.66
C GLN A 42 13.09 -19.77 -20.99
N SER A 43 12.11 -19.15 -21.66
CA SER A 43 10.75 -19.08 -21.16
C SER A 43 9.76 -19.56 -22.22
N THR A 44 8.67 -20.15 -21.76
CA THR A 44 7.56 -20.53 -22.63
C THR A 44 6.56 -19.38 -22.75
N PRO A 45 5.75 -19.32 -23.83
CA PRO A 45 4.66 -18.34 -23.93
C PRO A 45 3.70 -18.38 -22.74
N ALA A 46 3.43 -19.57 -22.20
CA ALA A 46 2.58 -19.73 -21.01
C ALA A 46 3.22 -19.12 -19.75
N GLN A 47 4.54 -19.27 -19.58
CA GLN A 47 5.27 -18.64 -18.48
C GLN A 47 5.29 -17.11 -18.61
N VAL A 48 5.47 -16.59 -19.82
CA VAL A 48 5.39 -15.15 -20.10
C VAL A 48 4.00 -14.61 -19.79
N GLU A 49 2.93 -15.30 -20.20
CA GLU A 49 1.56 -14.85 -19.89
C GLU A 49 1.26 -14.90 -18.38
N ARG A 50 1.72 -15.95 -17.68
CA ARG A 50 1.65 -16.02 -16.22
C ARG A 50 2.40 -14.85 -15.57
N GLY A 51 3.58 -14.51 -16.08
CA GLY A 51 4.36 -13.36 -15.64
C GLY A 51 3.64 -12.03 -15.81
N ARG A 52 3.01 -11.84 -16.98
CA ARG A 52 2.19 -10.65 -17.27
C ARG A 52 1.05 -10.51 -16.27
N TYR A 53 0.34 -11.60 -16.01
CA TYR A 53 -0.75 -11.65 -15.04
C TYR A 53 -0.29 -11.31 -13.62
N LEU A 54 0.83 -11.90 -13.18
CA LEU A 54 1.39 -11.66 -11.85
C LEU A 54 1.99 -10.26 -11.69
N ALA A 55 2.55 -9.68 -12.75
CA ALA A 55 3.02 -8.30 -12.72
C ALA A 55 1.88 -7.28 -12.58
N LEU A 56 0.71 -7.59 -13.16
CA LEU A 56 -0.52 -6.85 -12.90
C LEU A 56 -0.99 -7.04 -11.45
N ALA A 57 -1.00 -8.28 -10.94
CA ALA A 57 -1.35 -8.56 -9.55
C ALA A 57 -0.44 -7.83 -8.55
N GLY A 58 0.85 -7.71 -8.85
CA GLY A 58 1.83 -6.97 -8.05
C GLY A 58 1.90 -5.47 -8.33
N ASN A 59 1.03 -4.95 -9.19
CA ASN A 59 1.00 -3.56 -9.62
C ASN A 59 2.37 -3.00 -10.03
N CYS A 60 3.21 -3.80 -10.70
CA CYS A 60 4.60 -3.42 -10.98
C CYS A 60 4.67 -2.11 -11.79
N ALA A 61 3.75 -1.91 -12.74
CA ALA A 61 3.68 -0.68 -13.54
C ALA A 61 3.39 0.57 -12.70
N GLY A 62 2.65 0.44 -11.59
CA GLY A 62 2.23 1.55 -10.75
C GLY A 62 3.40 2.34 -10.17
N CYS A 63 4.50 1.67 -9.84
CA CYS A 63 5.75 2.33 -9.42
C CYS A 63 6.73 2.48 -10.58
N HIS A 64 6.79 1.51 -11.49
CA HIS A 64 7.83 1.46 -12.50
C HIS A 64 7.46 2.18 -13.81
N THR A 65 6.38 2.95 -13.86
CA THR A 65 6.01 3.76 -15.02
C THR A 65 5.62 5.17 -14.59
N THR A 66 6.31 6.19 -15.10
CA THR A 66 5.94 7.59 -14.88
C THR A 66 4.95 8.06 -15.94
N ARG A 67 4.16 9.09 -15.61
CA ARG A 67 3.23 9.71 -16.56
C ARG A 67 4.01 10.29 -17.75
N GLY A 68 3.69 9.82 -18.96
CA GLY A 68 4.38 10.21 -20.19
C GLY A 68 5.73 9.51 -20.40
N GLY A 69 6.17 8.66 -19.46
CA GLY A 69 7.37 7.84 -19.59
C GLY A 69 7.13 6.52 -20.31
N ALA A 70 8.22 5.82 -20.65
CA ALA A 70 8.14 4.47 -21.18
C ALA A 70 7.68 3.48 -20.10
N ALA A 71 6.86 2.50 -20.51
CA ALA A 71 6.34 1.49 -19.61
C ALA A 71 7.48 0.72 -18.92
N TYR A 72 7.38 0.55 -17.59
CA TYR A 72 8.36 -0.15 -16.76
C TYR A 72 9.76 0.49 -16.71
N ALA A 73 9.95 1.70 -17.23
CA ALA A 73 11.25 2.38 -17.26
C ALA A 73 11.64 3.08 -15.94
N GLY A 74 10.83 2.96 -14.89
CA GLY A 74 11.10 3.54 -13.57
C GLY A 74 10.88 5.04 -13.50
N GLY A 75 11.49 5.67 -12.48
CA GLY A 75 11.54 7.12 -12.30
C GLY A 75 10.46 7.71 -11.39
N LEU A 76 9.48 6.91 -10.92
CA LEU A 76 8.49 7.45 -9.98
C LEU A 76 9.16 7.83 -8.66
N ALA A 77 8.98 9.07 -8.24
CA ALA A 77 9.35 9.57 -6.92
C ALA A 77 8.30 9.11 -5.88
N ILE A 78 8.77 8.44 -4.83
CA ILE A 78 7.98 8.00 -3.69
C ILE A 78 8.49 8.75 -2.47
N ASP A 79 7.73 9.73 -2.02
CA ASP A 79 8.09 10.51 -0.85
C ASP A 79 7.78 9.74 0.43
N THR A 80 8.77 9.71 1.33
CA THR A 80 8.65 9.04 2.63
C THR A 80 9.09 10.01 3.73
N PRO A 81 8.76 9.71 5.00
CA PRO A 81 9.30 10.45 6.14
C PRO A 81 10.82 10.42 6.22
N PHE A 82 11.51 9.57 5.45
CA PHE A 82 12.97 9.42 5.46
C PHE A 82 13.65 10.11 4.27
N GLY A 83 12.86 10.68 3.35
CA GLY A 83 13.28 11.28 2.08
C GLY A 83 12.62 10.60 0.88
N THR A 84 13.08 10.90 -0.32
CA THR A 84 12.45 10.41 -1.56
C THR A 84 13.18 9.19 -2.10
N ILE A 85 12.43 8.14 -2.40
CA ILE A 85 12.90 6.92 -3.08
C ILE A 85 12.43 6.99 -4.53
N TYR A 86 13.23 6.44 -5.45
CA TYR A 86 12.89 6.41 -6.87
C TYR A 86 12.78 4.98 -7.36
N ALA A 87 11.71 4.66 -8.09
CA ALA A 87 11.54 3.35 -8.70
C ALA A 87 12.57 3.13 -9.81
N SER A 88 13.12 1.93 -9.91
CA SER A 88 14.14 1.58 -10.91
C SER A 88 13.54 1.21 -12.27
N ASN A 89 14.34 1.19 -13.31
CA ASN A 89 13.99 0.68 -14.63
C ASN A 89 13.97 -0.86 -14.63
N LEU A 90 12.84 -1.47 -15.00
CA LEU A 90 12.64 -2.92 -15.10
C LEU A 90 12.64 -3.43 -16.55
N THR A 91 12.86 -2.57 -17.54
CA THR A 91 12.93 -2.97 -18.95
C THR A 91 14.17 -3.84 -19.20
N PRO A 92 14.24 -4.60 -20.32
CA PRO A 92 15.41 -5.42 -20.64
C PRO A 92 16.62 -4.60 -21.13
N ASP A 93 16.72 -3.31 -20.78
CA ASP A 93 17.92 -2.52 -21.02
C ASP A 93 19.11 -3.06 -20.22
N ASP A 94 20.28 -3.20 -20.86
CA ASP A 94 21.43 -3.87 -20.26
C ASP A 94 22.17 -2.99 -19.25
N THR A 95 22.09 -1.67 -19.43
CA THR A 95 22.82 -0.67 -18.66
C THR A 95 22.00 -0.14 -17.50
N HIS A 96 20.75 0.26 -17.76
CA HIS A 96 19.90 0.92 -16.78
C HIS A 96 18.77 0.02 -16.27
N GLY A 97 18.37 -0.97 -17.05
CA GLY A 97 17.31 -1.92 -16.72
C GLY A 97 17.82 -3.24 -16.13
N ILE A 98 17.03 -4.30 -16.33
CA ILE A 98 17.34 -5.66 -15.88
C ILE A 98 17.89 -6.56 -17.00
N GLY A 99 18.30 -5.99 -18.14
CA GLY A 99 18.80 -6.75 -19.30
C GLY A 99 20.03 -7.60 -18.99
N SER A 100 20.90 -7.13 -18.10
CA SER A 100 22.07 -7.88 -17.65
C SER A 100 21.81 -8.79 -16.43
N TRP A 101 20.58 -8.84 -15.91
CA TRP A 101 20.23 -9.67 -14.76
C TRP A 101 20.01 -11.13 -15.20
N SER A 102 20.04 -12.04 -14.23
CA SER A 102 19.59 -13.43 -14.43
C SER A 102 18.34 -13.66 -13.59
N ALA A 103 17.63 -14.77 -13.83
CA ALA A 103 16.48 -15.15 -13.00
C ALA A 103 16.85 -15.25 -11.51
N ALA A 104 18.05 -15.76 -11.18
CA ALA A 104 18.55 -15.80 -9.81
C ALA A 104 18.76 -14.40 -9.20
N HIS A 105 19.24 -13.42 -9.99
CA HIS A 105 19.34 -12.03 -9.52
C HIS A 105 17.96 -11.43 -9.26
N PHE A 106 17.00 -11.68 -10.15
CA PHE A 106 15.63 -11.18 -10.01
C PHE A 106 14.92 -11.81 -8.80
N TRP A 107 15.01 -13.13 -8.65
CA TRP A 107 14.55 -13.87 -7.48
C TRP A 107 15.15 -13.29 -6.20
N ARG A 108 16.47 -13.07 -6.17
CA ARG A 108 17.12 -12.48 -4.99
C ARG A 108 16.58 -11.08 -4.65
N ALA A 109 16.31 -10.25 -5.65
CA ALA A 109 15.70 -8.95 -5.39
C ALA A 109 14.30 -9.09 -4.80
N MET A 110 13.42 -9.86 -5.44
CA MET A 110 12.04 -10.08 -4.98
C MET A 110 11.98 -10.76 -3.60
N HIS A 111 12.80 -11.79 -3.41
CA HIS A 111 12.71 -12.68 -2.25
C HIS A 111 13.54 -12.22 -1.06
N HIS A 112 14.70 -11.60 -1.29
CA HIS A 112 15.62 -11.14 -0.25
C HIS A 112 15.85 -9.63 -0.23
N GLY A 113 15.24 -8.84 -1.13
CA GLY A 113 15.46 -7.40 -1.14
C GLY A 113 16.92 -7.03 -1.41
N ARG A 114 17.63 -7.81 -2.25
CA ARG A 114 19.03 -7.56 -2.60
C ARG A 114 19.23 -7.47 -4.11
N SER A 115 19.82 -6.37 -4.54
CA SER A 115 20.13 -6.05 -5.94
C SER A 115 21.14 -7.02 -6.55
N LYS A 116 21.30 -6.98 -7.88
CA LYS A 116 22.32 -7.75 -8.62
C LYS A 116 23.74 -7.55 -8.09
N ASP A 117 24.10 -6.32 -7.73
CA ASP A 117 25.41 -5.93 -7.17
C ASP A 117 25.58 -6.30 -5.68
N GLY A 118 24.59 -6.92 -5.05
CA GLY A 118 24.62 -7.32 -3.65
C GLY A 118 24.16 -6.23 -2.67
N ARG A 119 23.84 -5.03 -3.16
CA ARG A 119 23.34 -3.93 -2.35
C ARG A 119 21.94 -4.24 -1.80
N LEU A 120 21.68 -3.87 -0.55
CA LEU A 120 20.34 -3.95 0.04
C LEU A 120 19.42 -2.92 -0.61
N LEU A 121 18.22 -3.39 -0.95
CA LEU A 121 17.14 -2.59 -1.49
C LEU A 121 16.32 -1.99 -0.34
N TYR A 122 15.76 -0.81 -0.59
CA TYR A 122 14.87 -0.16 0.36
C TYR A 122 13.51 -0.87 0.38
N PRO A 123 12.87 -1.03 1.55
CA PRO A 123 11.61 -1.76 1.70
C PRO A 123 10.39 -1.04 1.09
N ALA A 124 10.57 0.14 0.49
CA ALA A 124 9.58 0.73 -0.41
C ALA A 124 9.38 -0.12 -1.68
N PHE A 125 10.42 -0.84 -2.12
CA PHE A 125 10.22 -2.04 -2.92
C PHE A 125 9.68 -3.11 -1.98
N PRO A 126 8.44 -3.59 -2.13
CA PRO A 126 7.75 -4.38 -1.12
C PRO A 126 8.23 -5.84 -1.07
N TYR A 127 9.54 -6.06 -1.11
CA TYR A 127 10.17 -7.36 -0.88
C TYR A 127 9.81 -8.01 0.46
N PRO A 128 9.47 -7.29 1.56
CA PRO A 128 8.94 -7.92 2.76
C PRO A 128 7.65 -8.72 2.51
N ASN A 129 6.89 -8.35 1.49
CA ASN A 129 5.70 -9.06 1.03
C ASN A 129 6.03 -10.04 -0.10
N PHE A 130 6.78 -9.58 -1.11
CA PHE A 130 7.15 -10.40 -2.27
C PHE A 130 8.01 -11.61 -1.91
N THR A 131 8.63 -11.66 -0.72
CA THR A 131 9.26 -12.88 -0.22
C THR A 131 8.30 -14.09 -0.17
N LYS A 132 6.99 -13.85 -0.06
CA LYS A 132 5.97 -14.91 -0.11
C LYS A 132 5.81 -15.56 -1.48
N VAL A 133 6.20 -14.86 -2.55
CA VAL A 133 6.06 -15.33 -3.94
C VAL A 133 6.96 -16.54 -4.17
N THR A 134 6.43 -17.53 -4.89
CA THR A 134 7.19 -18.75 -5.24
C THR A 134 8.29 -18.44 -6.25
N ARG A 135 9.30 -19.33 -6.32
CA ARG A 135 10.39 -19.16 -7.29
C ARG A 135 9.86 -19.17 -8.73
N GLU A 136 8.92 -20.05 -9.00
CA GLU A 136 8.29 -20.21 -10.31
C GLU A 136 7.55 -18.95 -10.74
N ASP A 137 6.85 -18.29 -9.81
CA ASP A 137 6.12 -17.05 -10.07
C ASP A 137 7.07 -15.86 -10.27
N SER A 138 8.18 -15.81 -9.51
CA SER A 138 9.23 -14.81 -9.72
C SER A 138 9.90 -14.96 -11.08
N ASP A 139 10.24 -16.20 -11.48
CA ASP A 139 10.83 -16.48 -12.78
C ASP A 139 9.82 -16.19 -13.91
N ALA A 140 8.52 -16.40 -13.70
CA ALA A 140 7.48 -16.01 -14.65
C ALA A 140 7.41 -14.48 -14.84
N ILE A 141 7.40 -13.71 -13.75
CA ILE A 141 7.42 -12.23 -13.82
C ILE A 141 8.69 -11.77 -14.56
N TYR A 142 9.84 -12.37 -14.25
CA TYR A 142 11.10 -12.08 -14.95
C TYR A 142 10.99 -12.37 -16.44
N ALA A 143 10.44 -13.53 -16.83
CA ALA A 143 10.21 -13.88 -18.23
C ALA A 143 9.37 -12.83 -18.97
N TRP A 144 8.30 -12.36 -18.35
CA TRP A 144 7.46 -11.33 -18.93
C TRP A 144 8.16 -9.96 -19.04
N LEU A 145 8.87 -9.51 -18.00
CA LEU A 145 9.61 -8.25 -18.02
C LEU A 145 10.65 -8.22 -19.15
N ARG A 146 11.23 -9.38 -19.48
CA ARG A 146 12.16 -9.53 -20.62
C ARG A 146 11.52 -9.29 -21.99
N THR A 147 10.19 -9.28 -22.07
CA THR A 147 9.43 -9.02 -23.31
C THR A 147 8.95 -7.57 -23.44
N VAL A 148 9.02 -6.79 -22.36
CA VAL A 148 8.66 -5.36 -22.37
C VAL A 148 9.60 -4.58 -23.29
N PRO A 149 9.12 -3.54 -24.02
CA PRO A 149 9.99 -2.69 -24.82
C PRO A 149 11.19 -2.16 -24.02
N ARG A 150 12.39 -2.27 -24.61
CA ARG A 150 13.62 -1.72 -24.02
C ARG A 150 13.50 -0.20 -23.90
N ALA A 151 13.84 0.35 -22.73
CA ALA A 151 13.97 1.79 -22.52
C ALA A 151 15.31 2.09 -21.83
N ALA A 152 16.15 2.92 -22.44
CA ALA A 152 17.45 3.30 -21.90
C ALA A 152 17.36 4.43 -20.86
N THR A 153 16.26 4.49 -20.10
CA THR A 153 16.04 5.51 -19.06
C THR A 153 16.96 5.24 -17.86
N PRO A 154 17.86 6.17 -17.48
CA PRO A 154 18.72 5.99 -16.32
C PRO A 154 17.94 5.94 -15.00
N ASN A 155 18.44 5.17 -14.04
CA ASN A 155 17.90 5.18 -12.69
C ASN A 155 18.29 6.46 -11.95
N GLU A 156 17.33 7.06 -11.26
CA GLU A 156 17.59 8.19 -10.37
C GLU A 156 18.07 7.71 -8.99
N ALA A 157 19.06 8.42 -8.43
CA ALA A 157 19.54 8.15 -7.08
C ALA A 157 18.51 8.59 -6.03
N HIS A 158 18.33 7.79 -4.98
CA HIS A 158 17.46 8.16 -3.86
C HIS A 158 17.96 9.41 -3.13
N ARG A 159 17.01 10.27 -2.74
CA ARG A 159 17.27 11.49 -1.96
C ARG A 159 16.86 11.27 -0.51
N LEU A 160 17.54 10.34 0.14
CA LEU A 160 17.31 9.99 1.54
C LEU A 160 18.22 10.78 2.47
N ARG A 161 17.70 11.12 3.65
CA ARG A 161 18.46 11.85 4.67
C ARG A 161 19.36 10.89 5.43
N PHE A 162 20.52 11.36 5.87
CA PHE A 162 21.34 10.59 6.82
C PHE A 162 20.55 10.32 8.11
N PRO A 163 20.63 9.11 8.70
CA PRO A 163 21.46 7.96 8.30
C PRO A 163 20.81 6.98 7.30
N TYR A 164 19.57 7.25 6.89
CA TYR A 164 18.75 6.34 6.07
C TYR A 164 19.33 6.09 4.67
N ASN A 165 20.20 6.96 4.16
CA ASN A 165 20.90 6.78 2.89
C ASN A 165 22.05 5.75 2.94
N THR A 166 22.32 5.10 4.07
CA THR A 166 23.46 4.19 4.25
C THR A 166 23.06 2.70 4.22
N GLN A 167 23.94 1.85 3.69
CA GLN A 167 23.76 0.39 3.70
C GLN A 167 23.79 -0.20 5.12
N ALA A 168 24.54 0.41 6.04
CA ALA A 168 24.57 -0.02 7.43
C ALA A 168 23.21 0.17 8.12
N ALA A 169 22.57 1.34 7.93
CA ALA A 169 21.23 1.59 8.47
C ALA A 169 20.20 0.61 7.88
N LEU A 170 20.28 0.34 6.57
CA LEU A 170 19.43 -0.67 5.93
C LEU A 170 19.65 -2.08 6.46
N ALA A 171 20.91 -2.49 6.69
CA ALA A 171 21.24 -3.79 7.23
C ALA A 171 20.65 -4.00 8.63
N VAL A 172 20.72 -2.96 9.48
CA VAL A 172 20.10 -2.96 10.82
C VAL A 172 18.59 -3.04 10.71
N TRP A 173 17.98 -2.19 9.89
CA TRP A 173 16.52 -2.21 9.67
C TRP A 173 16.04 -3.59 9.24
N ARG A 174 16.75 -4.19 8.28
CA ARG A 174 16.44 -5.51 7.71
C ARG A 174 16.54 -6.62 8.74
N ALA A 175 17.61 -6.65 9.53
CA ALA A 175 17.79 -7.66 10.58
C ALA A 175 16.68 -7.59 11.66
N LEU A 176 16.11 -6.40 11.89
CA LEU A 176 15.03 -6.19 12.87
C LEU A 176 13.63 -6.45 12.30
N SER A 177 13.42 -6.18 11.01
CA SER A 177 12.08 -6.00 10.43
C SER A 177 11.74 -6.95 9.29
N PHE A 178 12.66 -7.81 8.87
CA PHE A 178 12.44 -8.72 7.75
C PHE A 178 12.85 -10.15 8.07
N LYS A 179 12.00 -11.10 7.65
CA LYS A 179 12.27 -12.53 7.66
C LYS A 179 11.93 -13.11 6.28
N PRO A 180 12.91 -13.66 5.54
CA PRO A 180 12.62 -14.25 4.24
C PRO A 180 11.81 -15.53 4.41
N GLY A 181 10.88 -15.79 3.49
CA GLY A 181 10.16 -17.05 3.45
C GLY A 181 9.00 -17.03 2.48
N THR A 182 8.92 -18.08 1.65
CA THR A 182 7.82 -18.31 0.73
C THR A 182 6.51 -18.54 1.49
N PHE A 183 5.40 -18.34 0.80
CA PHE A 183 4.09 -18.66 1.35
C PHE A 183 3.99 -20.15 1.66
N VAL A 184 3.48 -20.47 2.84
CA VAL A 184 3.18 -21.84 3.27
C VAL A 184 1.69 -21.91 3.49
N ALA A 185 1.03 -22.81 2.78
CA ALA A 185 -0.41 -23.01 2.90
C ALA A 185 -0.77 -23.50 4.32
N ASP A 186 -1.82 -22.92 4.90
CA ASP A 186 -2.41 -23.39 6.14
C ASP A 186 -3.22 -24.65 5.86
N ALA A 187 -2.80 -25.77 6.45
CA ALA A 187 -3.45 -27.08 6.28
C ALA A 187 -4.87 -27.13 6.87
N GLY A 188 -5.22 -26.23 7.79
CA GLY A 188 -6.56 -26.07 8.35
C GLY A 188 -7.51 -25.22 7.49
N LYS A 189 -7.03 -24.68 6.36
CA LYS A 189 -7.80 -23.79 5.48
C LYS A 189 -7.99 -24.40 4.09
N PRO A 190 -9.13 -24.13 3.42
CA PRO A 190 -9.36 -24.61 2.06
C PRO A 190 -8.38 -23.97 1.06
N ALA A 191 -8.18 -24.63 -0.08
CA ALA A 191 -7.25 -24.17 -1.13
C ALA A 191 -7.56 -22.75 -1.61
N GLU A 192 -8.85 -22.40 -1.73
CA GLU A 192 -9.31 -21.07 -2.11
C GLU A 192 -8.85 -19.99 -1.13
N TRP A 193 -8.98 -20.23 0.18
CA TRP A 193 -8.52 -19.30 1.20
C TRP A 193 -6.99 -19.12 1.13
N ASN A 194 -6.26 -20.22 0.97
CA ASN A 194 -4.80 -20.20 0.83
C ASN A 194 -4.35 -19.43 -0.43
N ARG A 195 -5.11 -19.55 -1.53
CA ARG A 195 -4.88 -18.77 -2.75
C ARG A 195 -5.10 -17.27 -2.51
N GLY A 196 -6.17 -16.92 -1.79
CA GLY A 196 -6.44 -15.55 -1.39
C GLY A 196 -5.33 -14.95 -0.52
N ALA A 197 -4.90 -15.69 0.50
CA ALA A 197 -3.80 -15.30 1.38
C ALA A 197 -2.50 -15.09 0.60
N TYR A 198 -2.15 -16.00 -0.32
CA TYR A 198 -0.97 -15.88 -1.19
C TYR A 198 -0.98 -14.57 -2.00
N LEU A 199 -2.13 -14.22 -2.58
CA LEU A 199 -2.26 -13.01 -3.40
C LEU A 199 -2.27 -11.74 -2.54
N VAL A 200 -3.02 -11.72 -1.45
CA VAL A 200 -3.19 -10.54 -0.59
C VAL A 200 -1.92 -10.23 0.20
N ASP A 201 -1.26 -11.23 0.78
CA ASP A 201 -0.07 -11.05 1.61
C ASP A 201 1.22 -10.95 0.78
N GLY A 202 1.22 -11.58 -0.40
CA GLY A 202 2.33 -11.59 -1.36
C GLY A 202 2.29 -10.41 -2.32
N LEU A 203 1.91 -10.66 -3.59
CA LEU A 203 1.98 -9.66 -4.66
C LEU A 203 1.04 -8.46 -4.44
N GLY A 204 -0.15 -8.68 -3.90
CA GLY A 204 -1.08 -7.60 -3.58
C GLY A 204 -0.64 -6.75 -2.39
N HIS A 205 0.31 -7.25 -1.57
CA HIS A 205 0.96 -6.57 -0.45
C HIS A 205 0.04 -5.66 0.37
N CYS A 206 -1.21 -6.11 0.65
CA CYS A 206 -2.26 -5.21 1.14
C CYS A 206 -1.90 -4.60 2.50
N ILE A 207 -1.19 -5.35 3.34
CA ILE A 207 -0.66 -4.90 4.63
C ILE A 207 0.35 -3.74 4.52
N ALA A 208 0.97 -3.52 3.35
CA ALA A 208 1.88 -2.40 3.15
C ALA A 208 1.16 -1.04 3.27
N CYS A 209 -0.12 -0.98 2.95
CA CYS A 209 -0.96 0.20 3.17
C CYS A 209 -1.87 0.01 4.38
N HIS A 210 -2.54 -1.13 4.48
CA HIS A 210 -3.55 -1.38 5.50
C HIS A 210 -2.98 -1.89 6.84
N GLY A 211 -1.67 -1.99 7.02
CA GLY A 211 -1.03 -2.30 8.31
C GLY A 211 -0.46 -1.05 8.99
N SER A 212 -0.38 -1.06 10.33
CA SER A 212 0.31 0.00 11.04
C SER A 212 1.83 -0.07 10.82
N ARG A 213 2.49 1.09 10.91
CA ARG A 213 3.94 1.20 10.79
C ARG A 213 4.54 1.73 12.08
N ASN A 214 5.67 1.17 12.48
CA ASN A 214 6.44 1.68 13.62
C ASN A 214 7.31 2.89 13.22
N MET A 215 8.04 3.46 14.18
CA MET A 215 8.90 4.63 13.97
C MET A 215 10.03 4.42 12.94
N LEU A 216 10.40 3.16 12.67
CA LEU A 216 11.39 2.80 11.64
C LEU A 216 10.75 2.60 10.26
N GLY A 217 9.45 2.89 10.12
CA GLY A 217 8.70 2.67 8.89
C GLY A 217 8.39 1.21 8.59
N ALA A 218 8.74 0.27 9.46
CA ALA A 218 8.43 -1.15 9.26
C ALA A 218 6.97 -1.46 9.58
N THR A 219 6.35 -2.30 8.76
CA THR A 219 4.99 -2.80 8.97
C THR A 219 4.95 -3.69 10.21
N GLU A 220 3.96 -3.46 11.07
CA GLU A 220 3.81 -4.19 12.32
C GLU A 220 2.93 -5.44 12.11
N GLU A 221 3.51 -6.50 11.54
CA GLU A 221 2.79 -7.73 11.15
C GLU A 221 1.91 -8.31 12.27
N LYS A 222 2.34 -8.21 13.53
CA LYS A 222 1.59 -8.69 14.70
C LYS A 222 0.27 -7.95 14.95
N ARG A 223 0.13 -6.73 14.45
CA ARG A 223 -1.13 -5.95 14.49
C ARG A 223 -2.01 -6.23 13.28
N GLY A 224 -1.52 -7.02 12.30
CA GLY A 224 -2.23 -7.34 11.08
C GLY A 224 -2.55 -6.09 10.25
N MET A 225 -3.66 -6.16 9.52
CA MET A 225 -4.14 -5.05 8.69
C MET A 225 -5.01 -4.07 9.51
N SER A 226 -4.43 -3.52 10.58
CA SER A 226 -5.08 -2.64 11.56
C SER A 226 -5.38 -1.23 11.06
N GLY A 227 -5.03 -0.90 9.82
CA GLY A 227 -5.11 0.44 9.25
C GLY A 227 -3.96 1.34 9.69
N GLY A 228 -3.79 2.44 8.96
CA GLY A 228 -2.71 3.39 9.19
C GLY A 228 -2.77 4.59 8.26
N LEU A 229 -2.17 5.70 8.71
CA LEU A 229 -1.94 6.85 7.83
C LEU A 229 -0.80 6.50 6.85
N ILE A 230 -1.03 6.71 5.57
CA ILE A 230 0.00 6.69 4.53
C ILE A 230 0.77 8.01 4.66
N PRO A 231 2.02 7.98 5.16
CA PRO A 231 2.75 9.21 5.43
C PRO A 231 2.99 10.00 4.15
N ILE A 232 3.06 11.33 4.26
CA ILE A 232 3.24 12.29 3.15
C ILE A 232 2.04 12.40 2.20
N GLU A 233 1.41 11.30 1.83
CA GLU A 233 0.19 11.33 1.00
C GLU A 233 -1.05 11.80 1.78
N ASN A 234 -1.02 11.71 3.11
CA ASN A 234 -2.14 12.04 4.03
C ASN A 234 -3.47 11.33 3.72
N TRP A 235 -3.38 10.21 3.03
CA TRP A 235 -4.47 9.25 2.95
C TRP A 235 -4.39 8.31 4.15
N TYR A 236 -5.53 7.97 4.71
CA TYR A 236 -5.69 6.93 5.70
C TYR A 236 -6.12 5.65 5.01
N ALA A 237 -5.27 4.62 5.06
CA ALA A 237 -5.63 3.27 4.65
C ALA A 237 -6.42 2.63 5.80
N PRO A 238 -7.74 2.44 5.66
CA PRO A 238 -8.56 2.01 6.79
C PRO A 238 -8.29 0.56 7.16
N SER A 239 -8.55 0.19 8.40
CA SER A 239 -8.40 -1.18 8.89
C SER A 239 -9.24 -2.16 8.06
N LEU A 240 -8.61 -3.25 7.60
CA LEU A 240 -9.31 -4.39 6.97
C LEU A 240 -9.81 -5.41 8.00
N THR A 241 -9.41 -5.24 9.26
CA THR A 241 -9.84 -6.06 10.41
C THR A 241 -10.99 -5.43 11.20
N SER A 242 -11.56 -4.32 10.73
CA SER A 242 -12.66 -3.61 11.40
C SER A 242 -13.81 -3.34 10.43
N THR A 243 -14.98 -3.90 10.70
CA THR A 243 -16.21 -3.65 9.91
C THR A 243 -16.70 -2.20 9.99
N ARG A 244 -16.27 -1.45 11.01
CA ARG A 244 -16.50 0.00 11.13
C ARG A 244 -15.63 0.84 10.18
N GLU A 245 -14.63 0.22 9.57
CA GLU A 245 -13.71 0.84 8.62
C GLU A 245 -13.80 0.17 7.24
N ALA A 246 -12.73 -0.49 6.77
CA ALA A 246 -12.70 -1.15 5.47
C ALA A 246 -12.81 -2.67 5.55
N GLY A 247 -13.00 -3.24 6.75
CA GLY A 247 -13.28 -4.67 6.91
C GLY A 247 -14.53 -5.10 6.16
N VAL A 248 -14.50 -6.33 5.64
CA VAL A 248 -15.54 -6.90 4.77
C VAL A 248 -16.10 -8.22 5.30
N ALA A 249 -15.84 -8.55 6.56
CA ALA A 249 -16.26 -9.81 7.17
C ALA A 249 -17.79 -10.02 7.14
N ASP A 250 -18.56 -8.93 7.15
CA ASP A 250 -20.03 -8.92 7.10
C ASP A 250 -20.58 -8.73 5.67
N TRP A 251 -19.73 -8.65 4.64
CA TRP A 251 -20.15 -8.42 3.26
C TRP A 251 -20.42 -9.74 2.54
N ALA A 252 -21.28 -9.71 1.52
CA ALA A 252 -21.36 -10.79 0.56
C ALA A 252 -20.07 -10.85 -0.28
N ALA A 253 -19.58 -12.04 -0.62
CA ALA A 253 -18.33 -12.18 -1.36
C ALA A 253 -18.37 -11.46 -2.73
N GLY A 254 -19.53 -11.48 -3.39
CA GLY A 254 -19.75 -10.75 -4.65
C GLY A 254 -19.55 -9.24 -4.53
N ASP A 255 -19.90 -8.62 -3.41
CA ASP A 255 -19.67 -7.19 -3.20
C ASP A 255 -18.18 -6.87 -3.05
N VAL A 256 -17.43 -7.77 -2.40
CA VAL A 256 -15.97 -7.65 -2.27
C VAL A 256 -15.29 -7.81 -3.63
N VAL A 257 -15.71 -8.80 -4.41
CA VAL A 257 -15.24 -9.00 -5.79
C VAL A 257 -15.56 -7.78 -6.65
N ALA A 258 -16.78 -7.24 -6.58
CA ALA A 258 -17.16 -6.04 -7.31
C ALA A 258 -16.31 -4.83 -6.92
N LEU A 259 -16.04 -4.63 -5.63
CA LEU A 259 -15.18 -3.56 -5.16
C LEU A 259 -13.75 -3.68 -5.71
N LEU A 260 -13.15 -4.88 -5.66
CA LEU A 260 -11.80 -5.12 -6.14
C LEU A 260 -11.70 -5.07 -7.68
N LYS A 261 -12.74 -5.48 -8.40
CA LYS A 261 -12.76 -5.53 -9.86
C LYS A 261 -13.12 -4.20 -10.50
N ASN A 262 -14.10 -3.49 -9.93
CA ASN A 262 -14.72 -2.32 -10.54
C ASN A 262 -14.36 -1.02 -9.80
N GLY A 263 -13.89 -1.13 -8.56
CA GLY A 263 -13.67 0.00 -7.65
C GLY A 263 -14.95 0.50 -6.98
N THR A 264 -16.07 -0.18 -7.19
CA THR A 264 -17.37 0.16 -6.61
C THR A 264 -18.22 -1.08 -6.38
N SER A 265 -19.05 -1.03 -5.36
CA SER A 265 -20.02 -2.04 -4.93
C SER A 265 -21.20 -1.32 -4.25
N PRO A 266 -22.36 -1.97 -4.10
CA PRO A 266 -23.48 -1.40 -3.33
C PRO A 266 -23.11 -0.99 -1.90
N ARG A 267 -22.07 -1.60 -1.33
CA ARG A 267 -21.61 -1.38 0.05
C ARG A 267 -20.51 -0.32 0.17
N GLY A 268 -19.92 0.13 -0.94
CA GLY A 268 -18.89 1.16 -0.94
C GLY A 268 -18.08 1.25 -2.22
N SER A 269 -17.25 2.29 -2.29
CA SER A 269 -16.36 2.58 -3.42
C SER A 269 -14.96 2.95 -2.95
N VAL A 270 -13.97 2.78 -3.84
CA VAL A 270 -12.57 3.17 -3.57
C VAL A 270 -12.26 4.54 -4.17
N MET A 271 -11.37 5.28 -3.51
CA MET A 271 -10.85 6.57 -3.96
C MET A 271 -9.37 6.70 -3.60
N GLY A 272 -8.71 7.74 -4.12
CA GLY A 272 -7.31 8.03 -3.80
C GLY A 272 -6.37 6.89 -4.20
N PRO A 273 -5.39 6.52 -3.36
CA PRO A 273 -4.43 5.45 -3.67
C PRO A 273 -5.08 4.10 -4.00
N MET A 274 -6.19 3.75 -3.33
CA MET A 274 -6.87 2.48 -3.60
C MET A 274 -7.57 2.47 -4.97
N ALA A 275 -8.04 3.63 -5.47
CA ALA A 275 -8.52 3.74 -6.84
C ALA A 275 -7.39 3.50 -7.85
N ALA A 276 -6.18 4.00 -7.59
CA ALA A 276 -5.01 3.71 -8.43
C ALA A 276 -4.63 2.22 -8.41
N VAL A 277 -4.75 1.54 -7.26
CA VAL A 277 -4.55 0.08 -7.14
C VAL A 277 -5.56 -0.67 -7.99
N VAL A 278 -6.86 -0.36 -7.89
CA VAL A 278 -7.87 -1.03 -8.72
C VAL A 278 -7.61 -0.77 -10.20
N PHE A 279 -7.30 0.47 -10.56
CA PHE A 279 -7.03 0.86 -11.94
C PHE A 279 -5.80 0.15 -12.52
N GLY A 280 -4.69 0.05 -11.78
CA GLY A 280 -3.43 -0.52 -12.27
C GLY A 280 -3.30 -2.04 -12.08
N SER A 281 -4.12 -2.65 -11.21
CA SER A 281 -3.89 -4.00 -10.71
C SER A 281 -5.16 -4.85 -10.63
N THR A 282 -5.97 -4.71 -9.58
CA THR A 282 -6.95 -5.73 -9.21
C THR A 282 -8.07 -5.91 -10.24
N GLN A 283 -8.39 -4.87 -11.04
CA GLN A 283 -9.36 -5.01 -12.13
C GLN A 283 -8.95 -6.02 -13.21
N HIS A 284 -7.66 -6.32 -13.32
CA HIS A 284 -7.11 -7.23 -14.32
C HIS A 284 -7.00 -8.68 -13.81
N LEU A 285 -7.33 -8.92 -12.54
CA LEU A 285 -7.33 -10.27 -11.98
C LEU A 285 -8.53 -11.06 -12.49
N ASN A 286 -8.32 -12.37 -12.64
CA ASN A 286 -9.41 -13.25 -13.01
C ASN A 286 -10.39 -13.40 -11.83
N GLU A 287 -11.61 -13.83 -12.12
CA GLU A 287 -12.68 -13.88 -11.12
C GLU A 287 -12.40 -14.90 -10.00
N THR A 288 -11.75 -16.01 -10.33
CA THR A 288 -11.37 -17.05 -9.35
C THR A 288 -10.42 -16.49 -8.30
N ASP A 289 -9.42 -15.72 -8.72
CA ASP A 289 -8.46 -15.10 -7.83
C ASP A 289 -9.08 -13.96 -7.01
N LEU A 290 -9.96 -13.16 -7.60
CA LEU A 290 -10.70 -12.12 -6.86
C LEU A 290 -11.63 -12.74 -5.80
N GLN A 291 -12.29 -13.85 -6.13
CA GLN A 291 -13.12 -14.60 -5.20
C GLN A 291 -12.27 -15.19 -4.05
N ALA A 292 -11.10 -15.77 -4.36
CA ALA A 292 -10.16 -16.25 -3.36
C ALA A 292 -9.69 -15.12 -2.42
N MET A 293 -9.34 -13.95 -2.98
CA MET A 293 -9.00 -12.76 -2.19
C MET A 293 -10.17 -12.32 -1.30
N ALA A 294 -11.40 -12.32 -1.82
CA ALA A 294 -12.58 -12.01 -1.02
C ALA A 294 -12.77 -12.98 0.16
N VAL A 295 -12.64 -14.29 -0.07
CA VAL A 295 -12.73 -15.33 0.98
C VAL A 295 -11.68 -15.12 2.06
N TYR A 296 -10.44 -14.79 1.68
CA TYR A 296 -9.38 -14.48 2.64
C TYR A 296 -9.70 -13.22 3.46
N LEU A 297 -10.04 -12.12 2.78
CA LEU A 297 -10.33 -10.82 3.42
C LEU A 297 -11.52 -10.88 4.37
N GLN A 298 -12.57 -11.64 4.04
CA GLN A 298 -13.73 -11.87 4.90
C GLN A 298 -13.39 -12.61 6.19
N GLN A 299 -12.34 -13.44 6.17
CA GLN A 299 -11.92 -14.27 7.30
C GLN A 299 -10.73 -13.67 8.08
N LEU A 300 -10.35 -12.42 7.81
CA LEU A 300 -9.33 -11.75 8.60
C LEU A 300 -9.77 -11.67 10.08
N PRO A 301 -8.83 -11.84 11.04
CA PRO A 301 -9.13 -11.68 12.45
C PRO A 301 -9.74 -10.29 12.70
N GLN A 302 -10.93 -10.25 13.31
CA GLN A 302 -11.57 -8.97 13.60
C GLN A 302 -10.91 -8.33 14.82
N ALA A 303 -10.54 -7.06 14.68
CA ALA A 303 -10.09 -6.26 15.81
C ALA A 303 -11.27 -6.02 16.76
N GLU A 304 -11.00 -6.08 18.06
CA GLU A 304 -12.02 -5.74 19.05
C GLU A 304 -12.53 -4.32 18.81
N ALA A 305 -13.86 -4.18 18.83
CA ALA A 305 -14.47 -2.88 18.68
C ALA A 305 -14.04 -2.00 19.86
N ALA A 306 -13.27 -0.94 19.59
CA ALA A 306 -13.05 0.14 20.54
C ALA A 306 -14.40 0.55 21.17
N PRO A 307 -14.47 0.64 22.51
CA PRO A 307 -15.70 0.91 23.24
C PRO A 307 -16.34 2.22 22.77
N ALA A 308 -17.67 2.26 22.78
CA ALA A 308 -18.41 3.46 22.44
C ALA A 308 -17.97 4.62 23.36
N PRO A 309 -17.89 5.86 22.85
CA PRO A 309 -17.59 7.02 23.68
C PRO A 309 -18.57 7.08 24.87
N ALA A 310 -18.04 7.20 26.09
CA ALA A 310 -18.83 7.25 27.31
C ALA A 310 -19.68 8.54 27.43
N ALA A 311 -19.35 9.57 26.66
CA ALA A 311 -20.06 10.85 26.64
C ALA A 311 -20.53 11.20 25.22
N PRO A 312 -21.66 11.91 25.08
CA PRO A 312 -22.13 12.36 23.78
C PRO A 312 -21.14 13.34 23.16
N ILE A 313 -20.90 13.18 21.85
CA ILE A 313 -20.01 14.04 21.07
C ILE A 313 -20.61 15.45 21.02
N ARG A 314 -19.94 16.41 21.66
CA ARG A 314 -20.36 17.82 21.65
C ARG A 314 -19.92 18.48 20.34
N ARG A 315 -20.84 19.21 19.71
CA ARG A 315 -20.58 20.00 18.49
C ARG A 315 -20.96 21.45 18.73
N ASP A 316 -20.17 22.39 18.23
CA ASP A 316 -20.49 23.80 18.33
C ASP A 316 -21.67 24.14 17.40
N PRO A 317 -22.78 24.72 17.90
CA PRO A 317 -23.93 25.03 17.06
C PRO A 317 -23.61 26.03 15.93
N GLY A 318 -22.69 26.97 16.19
CA GLY A 318 -22.25 27.94 15.19
C GLY A 318 -21.47 27.29 14.05
N GLU A 319 -20.57 26.37 14.38
CA GLU A 319 -19.83 25.55 13.41
C GLU A 319 -20.78 24.67 12.59
N MET A 320 -21.74 24.00 13.23
CA MET A 320 -22.75 23.19 12.54
C MET A 320 -23.58 24.03 11.57
N ALA A 321 -24.02 25.23 11.97
CA ALA A 321 -24.77 26.13 11.10
C ALA A 321 -23.94 26.63 9.90
N ARG A 322 -22.65 26.95 10.11
CA ARG A 322 -21.73 27.30 9.02
C ARG A 322 -21.54 26.13 8.06
N GLY A 323 -21.28 24.94 8.59
CA GLY A 323 -21.09 23.72 7.81
C GLY A 323 -22.32 23.37 6.98
N ASN A 324 -23.53 23.49 7.57
CA ASN A 324 -24.78 23.29 6.85
C ASN A 324 -24.92 24.24 5.66
N LYS A 325 -24.70 25.54 5.89
CA LYS A 325 -24.78 26.55 4.82
C LYS A 325 -23.84 26.23 3.66
N ILE A 326 -22.61 25.77 3.94
CA ILE A 326 -21.66 25.36 2.91
C ILE A 326 -22.17 24.10 2.18
N PHE A 327 -22.66 23.11 2.93
CA PHE A 327 -23.20 21.87 2.37
C PHE A 327 -24.36 22.15 1.41
N ASP A 328 -25.34 22.94 1.81
CA ASP A 328 -26.50 23.31 0.99
C ASP A 328 -26.07 24.01 -0.31
N GLN A 329 -25.07 24.88 -0.23
CA GLN A 329 -24.62 25.68 -1.38
C GLN A 329 -23.75 24.89 -2.37
N ARG A 330 -23.03 23.86 -1.91
CA ARG A 330 -21.92 23.26 -2.67
C ARG A 330 -21.97 21.75 -2.81
N CYS A 331 -22.63 21.06 -1.89
CA CYS A 331 -22.56 19.60 -1.76
C CYS A 331 -23.91 18.92 -2.02
N ALA A 332 -25.01 19.53 -1.57
CA ALA A 332 -26.36 18.96 -1.62
C ALA A 332 -26.81 18.63 -3.06
N TYR A 333 -26.35 19.35 -4.07
CA TYR A 333 -26.67 19.06 -5.46
C TYR A 333 -26.30 17.62 -5.89
N CYS A 334 -25.18 17.10 -5.40
CA CYS A 334 -24.75 15.72 -5.70
C CYS A 334 -25.11 14.76 -4.56
N HIS A 335 -24.92 15.17 -3.30
CA HIS A 335 -25.09 14.28 -2.15
C HIS A 335 -26.51 14.27 -1.58
N GLY A 336 -27.40 15.11 -2.10
CA GLY A 336 -28.78 15.27 -1.64
C GLY A 336 -28.89 16.08 -0.34
N ASP A 337 -30.05 16.67 -0.10
CA ASP A 337 -30.33 17.55 1.04
C ASP A 337 -30.17 16.85 2.41
N VAL A 338 -30.33 15.52 2.43
CA VAL A 338 -30.15 14.70 3.63
C VAL A 338 -28.99 13.71 3.49
N GLY A 339 -28.03 14.00 2.61
CA GLY A 339 -26.85 13.16 2.42
C GLY A 339 -27.16 11.76 1.87
N GLN A 340 -28.31 11.56 1.24
CA GLN A 340 -28.74 10.26 0.70
C GLN A 340 -27.96 9.81 -0.54
N GLY A 341 -27.23 10.71 -1.19
CA GLY A 341 -26.52 10.45 -2.43
C GLY A 341 -27.45 10.13 -3.60
N ALA A 342 -26.89 9.46 -4.61
CA ALA A 342 -27.62 8.94 -5.75
C ALA A 342 -27.05 7.57 -6.12
N VAL A 343 -27.94 6.59 -6.29
CA VAL A 343 -27.57 5.22 -6.66
C VAL A 343 -26.71 5.24 -7.93
N ASP A 344 -25.64 4.45 -7.92
CA ASP A 344 -24.66 4.32 -9.02
C ASP A 344 -23.95 5.62 -9.47
N ALA A 345 -24.11 6.73 -8.74
CA ALA A 345 -23.50 8.00 -9.08
C ALA A 345 -22.75 8.65 -7.90
N TYR A 346 -23.46 8.96 -6.82
CA TYR A 346 -22.91 9.70 -5.69
C TYR A 346 -23.08 8.89 -4.40
N PRO A 347 -22.01 8.61 -3.65
CA PRO A 347 -22.13 7.80 -2.46
C PRO A 347 -23.02 8.50 -1.42
N PRO A 348 -23.86 7.76 -0.68
CA PRO A 348 -24.56 8.32 0.46
C PRO A 348 -23.53 8.81 1.48
N LEU A 349 -23.77 9.96 2.09
CA LEU A 349 -23.03 10.46 3.25
C LEU A 349 -23.73 10.08 4.55
N ALA A 350 -25.05 9.95 4.53
CA ALA A 350 -25.85 9.49 5.66
C ALA A 350 -25.52 8.03 6.01
N GLY A 351 -25.17 7.78 7.27
CA GLY A 351 -24.81 6.45 7.77
C GLY A 351 -23.57 5.82 7.11
N ASN A 352 -22.82 6.58 6.31
CA ASN A 352 -21.67 6.03 5.58
C ASN A 352 -20.52 5.74 6.55
N ARG A 353 -20.03 4.51 6.53
CA ARG A 353 -18.91 4.08 7.39
C ARG A 353 -17.66 4.97 7.20
N ALA A 354 -17.37 5.41 5.97
CA ALA A 354 -16.23 6.27 5.68
C ALA A 354 -16.38 7.66 6.32
N VAL A 355 -17.60 8.17 6.42
CA VAL A 355 -17.91 9.42 7.14
C VAL A 355 -17.76 9.22 8.65
N ASN A 356 -18.11 8.03 9.17
CA ASN A 356 -18.09 7.72 10.59
C ASN A 356 -16.72 7.25 11.13
N MET A 357 -15.70 7.11 10.27
CA MET A 357 -14.36 6.72 10.72
C MET A 357 -13.77 7.74 11.70
N ALA A 358 -12.96 7.24 12.64
CA ALA A 358 -12.26 8.08 13.61
C ALA A 358 -11.33 9.10 12.94
N SER A 359 -10.61 8.68 11.89
CA SER A 359 -9.77 9.57 11.08
C SER A 359 -10.59 10.27 10.00
N PRO A 360 -10.65 11.61 9.96
CA PRO A 360 -11.28 12.37 8.89
C PRO A 360 -10.34 12.61 7.69
N ALA A 361 -9.10 12.09 7.71
CA ALA A 361 -8.07 12.41 6.72
C ALA A 361 -8.55 12.20 5.27
N ASN A 362 -9.21 11.07 5.00
CA ASN A 362 -9.73 10.79 3.65
C ASN A 362 -10.81 11.79 3.22
N LEU A 363 -11.70 12.21 4.14
CA LEU A 363 -12.73 13.19 3.83
C LEU A 363 -12.11 14.56 3.52
N ILE A 364 -11.08 14.95 4.28
CA ILE A 364 -10.33 16.18 4.03
C ILE A 364 -9.68 16.11 2.64
N GLN A 365 -9.02 15.00 2.30
CA GLN A 365 -8.41 14.80 0.99
C GLN A 365 -9.45 14.89 -0.13
N MET A 366 -10.59 14.21 0.01
CA MET A 366 -11.68 14.22 -0.97
C MET A 366 -12.25 15.62 -1.19
N VAL A 367 -12.53 16.39 -0.13
CA VAL A 367 -13.07 17.75 -0.28
C VAL A 367 -12.00 18.69 -0.84
N ARG A 368 -10.76 18.60 -0.38
CA ARG A 368 -9.69 19.51 -0.78
C ARG A 368 -9.26 19.30 -2.23
N HIS A 369 -9.04 18.05 -2.62
CA HIS A 369 -8.44 17.70 -3.92
C HIS A 369 -9.42 17.12 -4.92
N GLY A 370 -10.65 16.80 -4.50
CA GLY A 370 -11.60 16.09 -5.34
C GLY A 370 -11.10 14.69 -5.68
N GLY A 371 -11.63 14.12 -6.76
CA GLY A 371 -11.12 12.87 -7.31
C GLY A 371 -12.16 12.08 -8.06
N PHE A 372 -11.74 10.94 -8.58
CA PHE A 372 -12.58 10.02 -9.34
C PHE A 372 -12.42 8.61 -8.77
N LEU A 373 -13.50 7.84 -8.85
CA LEU A 373 -13.42 6.38 -8.79
C LEU A 373 -12.59 5.87 -9.99
N PRO A 374 -12.03 4.65 -9.93
CA PRO A 374 -11.25 4.13 -11.05
C PRO A 374 -12.14 3.87 -12.27
N ALA A 375 -11.64 4.22 -13.45
CA ALA A 375 -12.26 3.86 -14.71
C ALA A 375 -11.95 2.38 -15.03
N THR A 376 -12.97 1.53 -14.99
CA THR A 376 -12.86 0.09 -15.19
C THR A 376 -13.90 -0.40 -16.19
N ALA A 377 -13.84 -1.66 -16.61
CA ALA A 377 -14.89 -2.23 -17.46
C ALA A 377 -16.28 -2.19 -16.80
N GLY A 378 -16.36 -2.40 -15.48
CA GLY A 378 -17.60 -2.32 -14.70
C GLY A 378 -17.97 -0.90 -14.23
N ASN A 379 -17.10 0.09 -14.44
CA ASN A 379 -17.34 1.50 -14.13
C ASN A 379 -16.62 2.40 -15.14
N PRO A 380 -17.06 2.45 -16.41
CA PRO A 380 -16.28 3.08 -17.49
C PRO A 380 -16.33 4.61 -17.45
N ARG A 381 -17.29 5.20 -16.74
CA ARG A 381 -17.52 6.65 -16.66
C ARG A 381 -17.79 7.06 -15.21
N PRO A 382 -16.79 6.97 -14.33
CA PRO A 382 -16.96 7.31 -12.92
C PRO A 382 -17.32 8.79 -12.75
N TYR A 383 -18.31 9.08 -11.92
CA TYR A 383 -18.58 10.44 -11.47
C TYR A 383 -17.42 10.93 -10.59
N GLY A 384 -17.11 12.22 -10.71
CA GLY A 384 -16.04 12.86 -9.95
C GLY A 384 -16.56 13.71 -8.80
N MET A 385 -15.81 13.76 -7.70
CA MET A 385 -15.97 14.76 -6.65
C MET A 385 -15.15 16.01 -7.03
N PRO A 386 -15.76 17.20 -7.12
CA PRO A 386 -15.02 18.44 -7.39
C PRO A 386 -14.01 18.76 -6.29
N ALA A 387 -12.89 19.38 -6.66
CA ALA A 387 -11.90 19.88 -5.72
C ALA A 387 -12.36 21.23 -5.15
N PHE A 388 -12.53 21.33 -3.83
CA PHE A 388 -12.95 22.58 -3.18
C PHE A 388 -11.81 23.33 -2.50
N GLY A 389 -10.58 22.79 -2.45
CA GLY A 389 -9.45 23.42 -1.77
C GLY A 389 -8.97 24.76 -2.36
N HIS A 390 -9.51 25.16 -3.52
CA HIS A 390 -9.27 26.48 -4.13
C HIS A 390 -10.42 27.48 -3.89
N VAL A 391 -11.53 27.03 -3.31
CA VAL A 391 -12.75 27.82 -3.06
C VAL A 391 -13.05 27.94 -1.58
N LEU A 392 -12.79 26.89 -0.81
CA LEU A 392 -13.01 26.83 0.63
C LEU A 392 -11.68 26.89 1.37
N ASP A 393 -11.63 27.70 2.43
CA ASP A 393 -10.50 27.69 3.35
C ASP A 393 -10.53 26.48 4.32
N GLU A 394 -9.48 26.33 5.12
CA GLU A 394 -9.35 25.20 6.04
C GLU A 394 -10.45 25.15 7.12
N ASN A 395 -10.95 26.31 7.57
CA ASN A 395 -12.02 26.38 8.56
C ASN A 395 -13.37 26.05 7.94
N GLU A 396 -13.60 26.45 6.69
CA GLU A 396 -14.80 26.12 5.93
C GLU A 396 -14.86 24.62 5.62
N ILE A 397 -13.74 24.01 5.21
CA ILE A 397 -13.64 22.55 5.02
C ILE A 397 -13.87 21.82 6.34
N ALA A 398 -13.27 22.28 7.44
CA ALA A 398 -13.51 21.69 8.77
C ALA A 398 -15.00 21.78 9.15
N ALA A 399 -15.63 22.95 8.99
CA ALA A 399 -17.02 23.15 9.35
C ALA A 399 -17.99 22.26 8.54
N VAL A 400 -17.82 22.17 7.22
CA VAL A 400 -18.69 21.31 6.39
C VAL A 400 -18.49 19.83 6.71
N LEU A 401 -17.26 19.39 6.99
CA LEU A 401 -17.00 18.01 7.40
C LEU A 401 -17.53 17.72 8.81
N THR A 402 -17.41 18.66 9.76
CA THR A 402 -18.03 18.56 11.08
C THR A 402 -19.54 18.41 10.97
N TYR A 403 -20.18 19.19 10.10
CA TYR A 403 -21.61 19.07 9.82
C TYR A 403 -21.97 17.69 9.25
N VAL A 404 -21.31 17.26 8.17
CA VAL A 404 -21.56 15.94 7.54
C VAL A 404 -21.37 14.79 8.53
N ARG A 405 -20.36 14.86 9.39
CA ARG A 405 -20.03 13.83 10.42
C ARG A 405 -20.98 13.83 11.63
N GLY A 406 -21.79 14.87 11.79
CA GLY A 406 -22.78 15.00 12.86
C GLY A 406 -24.24 14.93 12.41
N SER A 407 -24.49 14.75 11.12
CA SER A 407 -25.82 14.78 10.50
C SER A 407 -26.29 13.39 10.05
N TRP A 408 -27.61 13.23 9.90
CA TRP A 408 -28.24 12.05 9.26
C TRP A 408 -27.84 10.69 9.84
N GLY A 409 -27.76 10.62 11.18
CA GLY A 409 -27.37 9.41 11.90
C GLY A 409 -25.86 9.17 11.99
N ASN A 410 -25.04 10.06 11.42
CA ASN A 410 -23.60 10.05 11.65
C ASN A 410 -23.28 10.54 13.06
N ASN A 411 -22.32 9.88 13.71
CA ASN A 411 -21.90 10.23 15.05
C ASN A 411 -20.39 10.12 15.22
N ALA A 412 -19.65 10.87 14.41
CA ALA A 412 -18.20 10.93 14.49
C ALA A 412 -17.72 12.30 15.01
N GLU A 413 -16.51 12.33 15.56
CA GLU A 413 -15.91 13.53 16.15
C GLU A 413 -15.81 14.67 15.13
N PRO A 414 -15.99 15.94 15.55
CA PRO A 414 -15.72 17.12 14.74
C PRO A 414 -14.33 17.12 14.12
N VAL A 415 -14.17 17.80 12.99
CA VAL A 415 -12.85 17.95 12.36
C VAL A 415 -12.10 19.08 13.05
N SER A 416 -10.99 18.74 13.71
CA SER A 416 -10.18 19.71 14.45
C SER A 416 -9.22 20.49 13.55
N ALA A 417 -8.85 21.70 13.97
CA ALA A 417 -7.81 22.50 13.31
C ALA A 417 -6.48 21.73 13.18
N ARG A 418 -6.13 20.91 14.18
CA ARG A 418 -4.93 20.05 14.13
C ARG A 418 -4.97 19.08 12.96
N GLN A 419 -6.12 18.47 12.67
CA GLN A 419 -6.29 17.55 11.55
C GLN A 419 -6.22 18.30 10.21
N MET A 420 -6.73 19.53 10.12
CA MET A 420 -6.61 20.35 8.90
C MET A 420 -5.16 20.76 8.59
N MET A 421 -4.31 20.85 9.62
CA MET A 421 -2.88 21.18 9.49
C MET A 421 -2.00 19.98 9.13
N GLN A 422 -2.52 18.74 9.14
CA GLN A 422 -1.77 17.57 8.71
C GLN A 422 -1.60 17.62 7.19
N ARG A 423 -0.38 17.91 6.76
CA ARG A 423 0.07 18.04 5.36
C ARG A 423 1.19 17.07 5.07
#